data_AF-A0A7S1D830-F1
#
_entry.id   AF-A0A7S1D830-F1
#
_cell.length_a   1.000
_cell.length_b   1.000
_cell.length_c   1.000
_cell.angle_alpha   90.00
_cell.angle_beta   90.00
_cell.angle_gamma   90.00
#
_symmetry.space_group_name_H-M   'P 1'
#
loop_
_entity.id
_entity.type
_entity.pdbx_description
1 polymer ?
#
loop_
_entity_poly.entity_id
_entity_poly.type
_entity_poly.pdbx_seq_one_letter_code
_entity_poly.pdbx_strand_id
1 'polypeptide(L)'
;PGSSFMNGGAHRQSNVEYELPEVALFRQEKLVQLFQHCALARSQPHTDPLGAVSEDILKSVVYRWIVRAAHDVCSYLDPMIPSWTDFDRLMAFLQRQFIAESRKGVSGSHSGGLVSMEAMKEAGTAFAHVCQTLAQEIVKFRHQREEQLPQDWSDSTLNLTGSEVRRNGLGSMVCVDWANRAQVYMPTLLFAKITELHTGSSTRLLTALFAAKKRYEIKGMLVAGTPMDYRLSPSSKATLARDTLVTHELWTDPFSSIASISFFGQFTDIDNSFGGYVPFGRGEASADLQVMSRGASAVVVPPLDSMIASLYIRRMVDLLEMGDNDHIPLSFIVILQSECFRDMNRSPSVKDLVVLEPRLGERQGSYVKCAEVLPPGQ
;
A
#
# COMPACT_ATOMS: atom_id res chain seq x y z
N PRO A 1 19.23 -19.24 38.78
CA PRO A 1 20.31 -19.45 37.78
C PRO A 1 19.70 -20.00 36.48
N GLY A 2 19.09 -19.19 35.63
CA GLY A 2 19.73 -18.15 34.85
C GLY A 2 19.66 -18.56 33.37
N SER A 3 18.45 -18.63 32.80
CA SER A 3 18.23 -18.89 31.37
C SER A 3 17.90 -17.58 30.67
N SER A 4 18.94 -17.03 30.06
CA SER A 4 18.95 -15.96 29.08
C SER A 4 17.89 -16.22 27.98
N PHE A 5 16.85 -15.38 27.95
CA PHE A 5 15.99 -15.21 26.78
C PHE A 5 16.77 -14.39 25.75
N MET A 6 17.30 -15.04 24.72
CA MET A 6 17.85 -14.32 23.58
C MET A 6 16.69 -13.75 22.73
N ASN A 7 16.61 -12.43 22.74
CA ASN A 7 15.85 -11.60 21.81
C ASN A 7 16.26 -11.91 20.37
N GLY A 8 15.44 -12.66 19.65
CA GLY A 8 15.47 -12.73 18.19
C GLY A 8 14.74 -11.52 17.60
N GLY A 9 15.38 -10.35 17.64
CA GLY A 9 14.86 -9.13 17.03
C GLY A 9 15.06 -9.17 15.51
N ALA A 10 14.05 -9.63 14.77
CA ALA A 10 13.87 -9.13 13.41
C ALA A 10 13.70 -7.61 13.52
N HIS A 11 14.48 -6.83 12.78
CA HIS A 11 14.63 -5.38 12.93
C HIS A 11 13.29 -4.62 12.99
N ARG A 12 12.69 -4.53 14.18
CA ARG A 12 11.74 -3.47 14.54
C ARG A 12 12.60 -2.21 14.68
N GLN A 13 12.58 -1.34 13.66
CA GLN A 13 13.27 -0.06 13.73
C GLN A 13 12.83 0.68 15.00
N SER A 14 13.79 1.00 15.86
CA SER A 14 13.59 1.48 17.23
C SER A 14 13.34 2.99 17.33
N ASN A 15 12.94 3.65 16.24
CA ASN A 15 12.52 5.04 16.25
C ASN A 15 11.21 5.16 15.48
N VAL A 16 10.10 5.25 16.23
CA VAL A 16 8.78 5.49 15.65
C VAL A 16 8.70 6.98 15.28
N GLU A 17 8.73 7.27 13.98
CA GLU A 17 8.46 8.60 13.46
C GLU A 17 6.95 8.85 13.46
N TYR A 18 6.53 10.03 13.92
CA TYR A 18 5.13 10.41 13.97
C TYR A 18 4.86 11.46 12.91
N GLU A 19 3.96 11.13 11.97
CA GLU A 19 3.44 12.14 11.08
C GLU A 19 2.43 13.04 11.79
N LEU A 20 2.61 14.35 11.66
CA LEU A 20 1.72 15.34 12.26
C LEU A 20 0.36 15.40 11.54
N PRO A 21 -0.76 15.65 12.25
CA PRO A 21 -2.09 15.71 11.64
C PRO A 21 -2.20 16.72 10.50
N GLU A 22 -1.59 17.90 10.67
CA GLU A 22 -1.58 18.95 9.65
C GLU A 22 -0.80 18.55 8.39
N VAL A 23 0.28 17.76 8.53
CA VAL A 23 1.05 17.25 7.39
C VAL A 23 0.22 16.21 6.63
N ALA A 24 -0.49 15.34 7.34
CA ALA A 24 -1.40 14.36 6.72
C ALA A 24 -2.52 15.05 5.91
N LEU A 25 -3.11 16.13 6.45
CA LEU A 25 -4.13 16.92 5.75
C LEU A 25 -3.56 17.73 4.59
N PHE A 26 -2.39 18.34 4.77
CA PHE A 26 -1.72 19.08 3.71
C PHE A 26 -1.39 18.15 2.53
N ARG A 27 -0.93 16.92 2.80
CA ARG A 27 -0.76 15.90 1.75
C ARG A 27 -2.07 15.56 1.05
N GLN A 28 -3.17 15.39 1.79
CA GLN A 28 -4.48 15.17 1.20
C GLN A 28 -4.84 16.30 0.24
N GLU A 29 -4.65 17.55 0.66
CA GLU A 29 -4.87 18.74 -0.16
C GLU A 29 -4.00 18.73 -1.41
N LYS A 30 -2.70 18.40 -1.30
CA LYS A 30 -1.79 18.31 -2.45
C LYS A 30 -2.15 17.20 -3.42
N LEU A 31 -2.64 16.07 -2.93
CA LEU A 31 -3.16 15.03 -3.82
C LEU A 31 -4.41 15.51 -4.55
N VAL A 32 -5.33 16.19 -3.87
CA VAL A 32 -6.52 16.80 -4.52
C VAL A 32 -6.09 17.84 -5.56
N GLN A 33 -5.13 18.71 -5.25
CA GLN A 33 -4.57 19.69 -6.19
C GLN A 33 -3.97 19.01 -7.42
N LEU A 34 -3.24 17.89 -7.25
CA LEU A 34 -2.68 17.10 -8.37
C LEU A 34 -3.79 16.62 -9.33
N PHE A 35 -4.86 16.05 -8.80
CA PHE A 35 -6.00 15.57 -9.61
C PHE A 35 -6.77 16.73 -10.26
N GLN A 36 -6.95 17.84 -9.55
CA GLN A 36 -7.59 19.05 -10.09
C GLN A 36 -6.78 19.66 -11.23
N HIS A 37 -5.45 19.74 -11.10
CA HIS A 37 -4.57 20.22 -12.15
C HIS A 37 -4.73 19.39 -13.43
N CYS A 38 -4.73 18.06 -13.29
CA CYS A 38 -4.96 17.16 -14.42
C CYS A 38 -6.38 17.27 -15.00
N ALA A 39 -7.39 17.49 -14.16
CA ALA A 39 -8.77 17.70 -14.61
C ALA A 39 -8.93 18.99 -15.43
N LEU A 40 -8.28 20.07 -14.99
CA LEU A 40 -8.24 21.35 -15.72
C LEU A 40 -7.51 21.19 -17.06
N ALA A 41 -6.38 20.50 -17.08
CA ALA A 41 -5.65 20.20 -18.31
C ALA A 41 -6.52 19.43 -19.32
N ARG A 42 -7.30 18.45 -18.87
CA ARG A 42 -8.27 17.71 -19.71
C ARG A 42 -9.38 18.59 -20.27
N SER A 43 -9.75 19.68 -19.60
CA SER A 43 -10.73 20.63 -20.11
C SER A 43 -10.16 21.52 -21.23
N GLN A 44 -8.83 21.59 -21.36
CA GLN A 44 -8.09 22.37 -22.36
C GLN A 44 -6.94 21.56 -22.99
N PRO A 45 -7.22 20.48 -23.73
CA PRO A 45 -6.22 19.49 -24.13
C PRO A 45 -5.17 20.00 -25.13
N HIS A 46 -5.35 21.18 -25.71
CA HIS A 46 -4.41 21.80 -26.65
C HIS A 46 -3.37 22.71 -25.98
N THR A 47 -3.53 23.04 -24.69
CA THR A 47 -2.64 23.95 -23.96
C THR A 47 -1.76 23.26 -22.94
N ASP A 48 -2.17 22.07 -22.47
CA ASP A 48 -1.45 21.30 -21.47
C ASP A 48 -1.30 19.83 -21.92
N PRO A 49 -0.07 19.29 -21.99
CA PRO A 49 0.18 17.89 -22.32
C PRO A 49 -0.60 16.88 -21.46
N LEU A 50 -0.91 17.24 -20.21
CA LEU A 50 -1.70 16.39 -19.30
C LEU A 50 -3.14 16.19 -19.77
N GLY A 51 -3.65 17.04 -20.67
CA GLY A 51 -4.98 16.87 -21.23
C GLY A 51 -5.16 15.60 -22.05
N ALA A 52 -4.06 14.96 -22.46
CA ALA A 52 -4.05 13.69 -23.17
C ALA A 52 -4.25 12.46 -22.25
N VAL A 53 -4.19 12.62 -20.93
CA VAL A 53 -4.21 11.52 -19.96
C VAL A 53 -5.58 11.42 -19.27
N SER A 54 -6.25 10.28 -19.41
CA SER A 54 -7.53 10.02 -18.73
C SER A 54 -7.37 9.89 -17.21
N GLU A 55 -8.46 10.08 -16.48
CA GLU A 55 -8.45 9.95 -15.01
C GLU A 55 -8.06 8.53 -14.55
N ASP A 56 -8.51 7.49 -15.26
CA ASP A 56 -8.21 6.09 -14.92
C ASP A 56 -6.72 5.76 -15.08
N ILE A 57 -6.09 6.28 -16.15
CA ILE A 57 -4.64 6.15 -16.36
C ILE A 57 -3.91 6.86 -15.22
N LEU A 58 -4.33 8.09 -14.89
CA LEU A 58 -3.73 8.87 -13.81
C LEU A 58 -3.80 8.13 -12.47
N LYS A 59 -4.99 7.63 -12.08
CA LYS A 59 -5.17 6.84 -10.86
C LYS A 59 -4.28 5.61 -10.84
N SER A 60 -4.21 4.89 -11.96
CA SER A 60 -3.38 3.68 -12.11
C SER A 60 -1.89 3.97 -11.95
N VAL A 61 -1.39 5.06 -12.56
CA VAL A 61 0.02 5.46 -12.44
C VAL A 61 0.37 5.90 -11.01
N VAL A 62 -0.49 6.68 -10.35
CA VAL A 62 -0.27 7.09 -8.95
C VAL A 62 -0.35 5.89 -8.00
N TYR A 63 -1.26 4.94 -8.23
CA TYR A 63 -1.32 3.70 -7.46
C TYR A 63 -0.03 2.88 -7.60
N ARG A 64 0.45 2.70 -8.84
CA ARG A 64 1.72 1.99 -9.09
C ARG A 64 2.91 2.69 -8.45
N TRP A 65 2.89 4.03 -8.40
CA TRP A 65 3.88 4.77 -7.62
C TRP A 65 3.83 4.37 -6.15
N ILE A 66 2.67 4.41 -5.49
CA ILE A 66 2.52 4.03 -4.08
C ILE A 66 3.05 2.61 -3.84
N VAL A 67 2.64 1.66 -4.69
CA VAL A 67 3.09 0.27 -4.58
C VAL A 67 4.61 0.19 -4.78
N ARG A 68 5.17 0.94 -5.73
CA ARG A 68 6.62 0.99 -5.95
C ARG A 68 7.33 1.60 -4.76
N ALA A 69 6.88 2.72 -4.21
CA ALA A 69 7.47 3.38 -3.05
C ALA A 69 7.47 2.47 -1.81
N ALA A 70 6.48 1.58 -1.68
CA ALA A 70 6.46 0.57 -0.64
C ALA A 70 7.58 -0.48 -0.79
N HIS A 71 7.96 -0.85 -2.01
CA HIS A 71 8.93 -1.94 -2.26
C HIS A 71 10.32 -1.45 -2.70
N ASP A 72 10.47 -0.17 -3.06
CA ASP A 72 11.75 0.41 -3.48
C ASP A 72 12.60 0.79 -2.24
N VAL A 73 13.92 0.63 -2.39
CA VAL A 73 14.92 1.05 -1.38
C VAL A 73 15.37 2.49 -1.65
N CYS A 74 15.01 3.06 -2.81
CA CYS A 74 15.43 4.39 -3.22
C CYS A 74 14.71 5.50 -2.45
N SER A 75 15.41 6.62 -2.24
CA SER A 75 14.88 7.81 -1.55
C SER A 75 13.85 8.54 -2.39
N TYR A 76 12.63 8.61 -1.88
CA TYR A 76 11.54 9.45 -2.38
C TYR A 76 11.22 10.58 -1.41
N LEU A 77 10.58 11.63 -1.91
CA LEU A 77 10.16 12.76 -1.08
C LEU A 77 8.85 12.45 -0.36
N ASP A 78 7.91 11.82 -1.06
CA ASP A 78 6.60 11.45 -0.52
C ASP A 78 6.11 10.10 -1.09
N PRO A 79 5.55 9.21 -0.25
CA PRO A 79 5.07 7.91 -0.73
C PRO A 79 3.72 7.99 -1.48
N MET A 80 2.96 9.08 -1.36
CA MET A 80 1.65 9.24 -2.00
C MET A 80 1.71 10.06 -3.28
N ILE A 81 2.62 11.04 -3.35
CA ILE A 81 2.86 11.85 -4.55
C ILE A 81 4.10 11.35 -5.28
N PRO A 82 4.02 10.99 -6.58
CA PRO A 82 5.17 10.54 -7.37
C PRO A 82 6.39 11.45 -7.25
N SER A 83 7.44 11.01 -6.56
CA SER A 83 8.59 11.88 -6.28
C SER A 83 9.83 11.08 -5.94
N TRP A 84 10.90 11.25 -6.71
CA TRP A 84 12.24 10.80 -6.31
C TRP A 84 13.12 12.01 -6.00
N THR A 85 14.18 11.77 -5.22
CA THR A 85 15.29 12.73 -5.12
C THR A 85 16.00 12.92 -6.47
N ASP A 86 15.98 11.89 -7.31
CA ASP A 86 16.42 11.91 -8.71
C ASP A 86 15.23 12.23 -9.63
N PHE A 87 15.20 13.45 -10.17
CA PHE A 87 14.13 13.93 -11.03
C PHE A 87 14.09 13.21 -12.40
N ASP A 88 15.25 12.87 -12.97
CA ASP A 88 15.32 12.21 -14.27
C ASP A 88 14.74 10.79 -14.18
N ARG A 89 14.98 10.12 -13.06
CA ARG A 89 14.35 8.82 -12.77
C ARG A 89 12.82 8.93 -12.66
N LEU A 90 12.31 9.99 -12.03
CA LEU A 90 10.87 10.27 -11.92
C LEU A 90 10.24 10.48 -13.29
N MET A 91 10.84 11.35 -14.09
CA MET A 91 10.40 11.62 -15.46
C MET A 91 10.37 10.34 -16.30
N ALA A 92 11.46 9.57 -16.31
CA ALA A 92 11.55 8.33 -17.09
C ALA A 92 10.54 7.26 -16.62
N PHE A 93 10.24 7.19 -15.32
CA PHE A 93 9.17 6.32 -14.81
C PHE A 93 7.80 6.75 -15.30
N LEU A 94 7.42 8.02 -15.11
CA LEU A 94 6.08 8.52 -15.45
C LEU A 94 5.80 8.43 -16.95
N GLN A 95 6.77 8.79 -17.79
CA GLN A 95 6.67 8.61 -19.24
C GLN A 95 6.38 7.14 -19.61
N ARG A 96 7.12 6.19 -19.03
CA ARG A 96 6.91 4.75 -19.28
C ARG A 96 5.55 4.28 -18.78
N GLN A 97 5.10 4.74 -17.61
CA GLN A 97 3.81 4.34 -17.05
C GLN A 97 2.64 4.86 -17.88
N PHE A 98 2.65 6.13 -18.31
CA PHE A 98 1.60 6.66 -19.18
C PHE A 98 1.55 5.96 -20.53
N ILE A 99 2.71 5.70 -21.16
CA ILE A 99 2.74 4.91 -22.41
C ILE A 99 2.16 3.50 -22.18
N ALA A 100 2.56 2.83 -21.10
CA ALA A 100 2.13 1.46 -20.83
C ALA A 100 0.62 1.37 -20.57
N GLU A 101 0.07 2.26 -19.74
CA GLU A 101 -1.36 2.26 -19.40
C GLU A 101 -2.23 2.73 -20.57
N SER A 102 -1.79 3.73 -21.34
CA SER A 102 -2.50 4.18 -22.55
C SER A 102 -2.69 3.04 -23.57
N ARG A 103 -1.69 2.17 -23.72
CA ARG A 103 -1.75 1.03 -24.65
C ARG A 103 -2.72 -0.07 -24.21
N LYS A 104 -2.99 -0.23 -22.92
CA LYS A 104 -3.93 -1.26 -22.43
C LYS A 104 -5.38 -0.96 -22.81
N GLY A 105 -5.77 0.31 -22.87
CA GLY A 105 -7.12 0.73 -23.28
C GLY A 105 -7.42 0.49 -24.77
N VAL A 106 -6.39 0.29 -25.60
CA VAL A 106 -6.52 0.05 -27.05
C VAL A 106 -6.94 -1.40 -27.35
N SER A 107 -6.65 -2.35 -26.45
CA SER A 107 -6.90 -3.77 -26.66
C SER A 107 -8.37 -4.20 -26.55
N GLY A 108 -9.30 -3.30 -26.17
CA GLY A 108 -10.70 -3.64 -25.92
C GLY A 108 -11.77 -2.74 -26.55
N SER A 109 -11.42 -1.64 -27.24
CA SER A 109 -12.41 -0.77 -27.88
C SER A 109 -11.97 -0.30 -29.27
N HIS A 110 -12.78 -0.62 -30.29
CA HIS A 110 -12.54 -0.27 -31.70
C HIS A 110 -12.83 1.20 -32.05
N SER A 111 -12.63 2.16 -31.13
CA SER A 111 -12.97 3.57 -31.43
C SER A 111 -12.19 4.65 -30.67
N GLY A 112 -11.10 4.33 -29.97
CA GLY A 112 -10.23 5.33 -29.34
C GLY A 112 -9.00 5.60 -30.20
N GLY A 113 -8.89 6.79 -30.80
CA GLY A 113 -7.70 7.20 -31.54
C GLY A 113 -6.44 7.04 -30.68
N LEU A 114 -5.42 6.39 -31.23
CA LEU A 114 -4.17 6.11 -30.52
C LEU A 114 -3.49 7.44 -30.19
N VAL A 115 -3.41 7.81 -28.92
CA VAL A 115 -2.66 8.99 -28.51
C VAL A 115 -1.18 8.73 -28.82
N SER A 116 -0.51 9.71 -29.44
CA SER A 116 0.88 9.53 -29.87
C SER A 116 1.79 9.25 -28.66
N MET A 117 2.84 8.45 -28.90
CA MET A 117 3.84 8.18 -27.86
C MET A 117 4.51 9.46 -27.38
N GLU A 118 4.71 10.41 -28.28
CA GLU A 118 5.26 11.73 -28.02
C GLU A 118 4.38 12.51 -27.04
N ALA A 119 3.06 12.55 -27.25
CA ALA A 119 2.14 13.20 -26.32
C ALA A 119 2.15 12.54 -24.92
N MET A 120 2.26 11.21 -24.85
CA MET A 120 2.40 10.50 -23.57
C MET A 120 3.73 10.79 -22.87
N LYS A 121 4.83 10.99 -23.63
CA LYS A 121 6.12 11.40 -23.06
C LYS A 121 6.04 12.82 -22.51
N GLU A 122 5.47 13.75 -23.26
CA GLU A 122 5.28 15.14 -22.83
C GLU A 122 4.40 15.22 -21.58
N ALA A 123 3.28 14.49 -21.56
CA ALA A 123 2.43 14.36 -20.38
C ALA A 123 3.20 13.80 -19.18
N GLY A 124 4.03 12.77 -19.38
CA GLY A 124 4.87 12.18 -18.33
C GLY A 124 5.87 13.18 -17.74
N THR A 125 6.48 14.00 -18.59
CA THR A 125 7.39 15.09 -18.17
C THR A 125 6.64 16.18 -17.40
N ALA A 126 5.52 16.67 -17.93
CA ALA A 126 4.71 17.68 -17.28
C ALA A 126 4.24 17.20 -15.89
N PHE A 127 3.77 15.95 -15.82
CA PHE A 127 3.32 15.36 -14.57
C PHE A 127 4.46 15.22 -13.55
N ALA A 128 5.67 14.88 -14.00
CA ALA A 128 6.84 14.79 -13.12
C ALA A 128 7.14 16.13 -12.44
N HIS A 129 7.09 17.24 -13.19
CA HIS A 129 7.29 18.58 -12.62
C HIS A 129 6.24 18.94 -11.59
N VAL A 130 4.96 18.68 -11.88
CA VAL A 130 3.86 18.94 -10.93
C VAL A 130 4.04 18.11 -9.66
N CYS A 131 4.29 16.80 -9.79
CA CYS A 131 4.45 15.92 -8.64
C CYS A 131 5.68 16.31 -7.79
N GLN A 132 6.82 16.62 -8.43
CA GLN A 132 8.03 17.04 -7.73
C GLN A 132 7.80 18.32 -6.93
N THR A 133 7.12 19.31 -7.52
CA THR A 133 6.81 20.58 -6.86
C THR A 133 5.94 20.35 -5.63
N LEU A 134 4.83 19.60 -5.78
CA LEU A 134 3.91 19.33 -4.67
C LEU A 134 4.57 18.50 -3.56
N ALA A 135 5.41 17.52 -3.91
CA ALA A 135 6.13 16.73 -2.93
C ALA A 135 7.17 17.57 -2.15
N GLN A 136 7.88 18.49 -2.82
CA GLN A 136 8.78 19.43 -2.15
C GLN A 136 8.04 20.37 -1.20
N GLU A 137 6.84 20.83 -1.57
CA GLU A 137 5.99 21.62 -0.68
C GLU A 137 5.60 20.84 0.58
N ILE A 138 5.26 19.56 0.45
CA ILE A 138 4.95 18.69 1.61
C ILE A 138 6.17 18.57 2.53
N VAL A 139 7.35 18.27 1.97
CA VAL A 139 8.59 18.13 2.76
C VAL A 139 8.93 19.44 3.48
N LYS A 140 8.87 20.57 2.77
CA LYS A 140 9.10 21.90 3.35
C LYS A 140 8.10 22.19 4.47
N PHE A 141 6.82 21.93 4.24
CA PHE A 141 5.78 22.13 5.23
C PHE A 141 5.99 21.26 6.47
N ARG A 142 6.29 19.97 6.28
CA ARG A 142 6.63 19.04 7.38
C ARG A 142 7.77 19.59 8.23
N HIS A 143 8.88 19.96 7.61
CA HIS A 143 10.06 20.46 8.33
C HIS A 143 9.74 21.72 9.15
N GLN A 144 9.04 22.69 8.55
CA GLN A 144 8.62 23.92 9.24
C GLN A 144 7.74 23.65 10.45
N ARG A 145 6.93 22.58 10.43
CA ARG A 145 6.07 22.21 11.55
C ARG A 145 6.82 21.46 12.63
N GLU A 146 7.70 20.54 12.25
CA GLU A 146 8.55 19.82 13.19
C GLU A 146 9.47 20.77 13.98
N GLU A 147 10.01 21.81 13.34
CA GLU A 147 10.83 22.85 14.00
C GLU A 147 10.06 23.69 15.03
N GLN A 148 8.73 23.77 14.91
CA GLN A 148 7.87 24.53 15.82
C GLN A 148 7.43 23.74 17.04
N LEU A 149 7.70 22.42 17.08
CA LEU A 149 7.26 21.57 18.18
C LEU A 149 8.24 21.58 19.35
N PRO A 150 7.74 21.61 20.60
CA PRO A 150 8.58 21.38 21.75
C PRO A 150 9.08 19.93 21.75
N GLN A 151 10.25 19.68 22.34
CA GLN A 151 10.89 18.35 22.31
C GLN A 151 10.02 17.24 22.93
N ASP A 152 9.19 17.60 23.92
CA ASP A 152 8.30 16.73 24.69
C ASP A 152 6.83 16.80 24.23
N TRP A 153 6.57 17.24 22.99
CA TRP A 153 5.21 17.34 22.46
C TRP A 153 4.42 16.02 22.57
N SER A 154 3.11 16.15 22.76
CA SER A 154 2.15 15.06 22.90
C SER A 154 0.86 15.34 22.13
N ASP A 155 -0.08 14.41 22.15
CA ASP A 155 -1.42 14.58 21.58
C ASP A 155 -2.11 15.86 22.09
N SER A 156 -1.95 16.19 23.37
CA SER A 156 -2.53 17.40 23.96
C SER A 156 -1.87 18.68 23.42
N THR A 157 -0.56 18.68 23.17
CA THR A 157 0.17 19.79 22.53
C THR A 157 -0.41 20.11 21.15
N LEU A 158 -0.91 19.09 20.44
CA LEU A 158 -1.51 19.22 19.12
C LEU A 158 -3.03 19.39 19.16
N ASN A 159 -3.65 19.46 20.34
CA ASN A 159 -5.11 19.47 20.53
C ASN A 159 -5.82 18.26 19.88
N LEU A 160 -5.24 17.07 19.99
CA LEU A 160 -5.90 15.82 19.62
C LEU A 160 -6.75 15.31 20.78
N THR A 161 -7.98 14.92 20.47
CA THR A 161 -8.92 14.34 21.44
C THR A 161 -9.61 13.10 20.85
N GLY A 162 -9.90 12.12 21.72
CA GLY A 162 -10.68 10.94 21.37
C GLY A 162 -12.01 10.96 22.11
N SER A 163 -13.11 10.75 21.40
CA SER A 163 -14.46 10.69 21.99
C SER A 163 -15.30 9.56 21.39
N GLU A 164 -16.11 8.92 22.22
CA GLU A 164 -17.06 7.91 21.75
C GLU A 164 -18.32 8.62 21.20
N VAL A 165 -18.69 8.29 19.97
CA VAL A 165 -19.84 8.84 19.27
C VAL A 165 -20.73 7.70 18.81
N ARG A 166 -22.03 7.80 19.09
CA ARG A 166 -23.03 6.88 18.54
C ARG A 166 -23.49 7.39 17.19
N ARG A 167 -23.37 6.56 16.15
CA ARG A 167 -23.85 6.89 14.81
C ARG A 167 -24.99 5.95 14.43
N ASN A 168 -26.12 6.51 14.00
CA ASN A 168 -27.32 5.74 13.64
C ASN A 168 -26.96 4.63 12.65
N GLY A 169 -27.21 3.37 13.04
CA GLY A 169 -26.99 2.18 12.20
C GLY A 169 -25.55 1.65 12.13
N LEU A 170 -24.54 2.32 12.71
CA LEU A 170 -23.13 1.91 12.63
C LEU A 170 -22.51 1.52 13.98
N GLY A 171 -23.32 1.46 15.04
CA GLY A 171 -22.86 1.12 16.39
C GLY A 171 -22.04 2.22 17.05
N SER A 172 -21.27 1.82 18.07
CA SER A 172 -20.35 2.71 18.79
C SER A 172 -19.08 2.93 17.96
N MET A 173 -18.74 4.20 17.75
CA MET A 173 -17.56 4.66 17.02
C MET A 173 -16.70 5.52 17.93
N VAL A 174 -15.39 5.52 17.70
CA VAL A 174 -14.47 6.51 18.26
C VAL A 174 -14.17 7.56 17.20
N CYS A 175 -14.35 8.83 17.56
CA CYS A 175 -13.93 10.00 16.81
C CYS A 175 -12.61 10.50 17.38
N VAL A 176 -11.56 10.53 16.56
CA VAL A 176 -10.32 11.24 16.88
C VAL A 176 -10.36 12.58 16.15
N ASP A 177 -10.44 13.65 16.93
CA ASP A 177 -10.57 15.02 16.48
C ASP A 177 -9.25 15.77 16.68
N TRP A 178 -8.79 16.44 15.62
CA TRP A 178 -7.66 17.35 15.67
C TRP A 178 -8.16 18.79 15.64
N ALA A 179 -8.10 19.47 16.80
CA ALA A 179 -8.37 20.89 16.96
C ALA A 179 -9.70 21.39 16.35
N ASN A 180 -10.73 20.55 16.28
CA ASN A 180 -12.00 20.77 15.56
C ASN A 180 -11.85 21.11 14.07
N ARG A 181 -10.70 20.79 13.46
CA ARG A 181 -10.40 21.05 12.04
C ARG A 181 -10.65 19.85 11.18
N ALA A 182 -10.33 18.66 11.69
CA ALA A 182 -10.48 17.42 10.97
C ALA A 182 -10.69 16.25 11.94
N GLN A 183 -11.41 15.25 11.45
CA GLN A 183 -11.80 14.09 12.23
C GLN A 183 -11.49 12.82 11.45
N VAL A 184 -11.17 11.76 12.19
CA VAL A 184 -11.19 10.38 11.71
C VAL A 184 -12.09 9.54 12.59
N TYR A 185 -12.75 8.56 11.97
CA TYR A 185 -13.73 7.71 12.62
C TYR A 185 -13.34 6.25 12.48
N MET A 186 -13.50 5.47 13.55
CA MET A 186 -13.34 4.02 13.51
C MET A 186 -14.25 3.32 14.54
N PRO A 187 -14.64 2.06 14.30
CA PRO A 187 -15.40 1.29 15.28
C PRO A 187 -14.67 1.17 16.62
N THR A 188 -15.40 1.22 17.74
CA THR A 188 -14.79 1.18 19.08
C THR A 188 -13.98 -0.08 19.34
N LEU A 189 -14.43 -1.23 18.84
CA LEU A 189 -13.68 -2.49 18.92
C LEU A 189 -12.36 -2.44 18.13
N LEU A 190 -12.37 -1.76 16.98
CA LEU A 190 -11.15 -1.57 16.18
C LEU A 190 -10.19 -0.60 16.87
N PHE A 191 -10.70 0.48 17.46
CA PHE A 191 -9.90 1.42 18.24
C PHE A 191 -9.17 0.69 19.37
N ALA A 192 -9.90 -0.10 20.18
CA ALA A 192 -9.30 -0.85 21.28
C ALA A 192 -8.18 -1.80 20.81
N LYS A 193 -8.45 -2.56 19.73
CA LYS A 193 -7.46 -3.44 19.09
C LYS A 193 -6.20 -2.69 18.66
N ILE A 194 -6.34 -1.55 17.96
CA ILE A 194 -5.19 -0.82 17.43
C ILE A 194 -4.41 -0.14 18.57
N THR A 195 -5.09 0.31 19.62
CA THR A 195 -4.43 0.83 20.82
C THR A 195 -3.55 -0.24 21.49
N GLU A 196 -4.01 -1.49 21.58
CA GLU A 196 -3.22 -2.61 22.10
C GLU A 196 -1.99 -2.93 21.23
N LEU A 197 -2.08 -2.69 19.92
CA LEU A 197 -0.97 -2.89 18.98
C LEU A 197 0.02 -1.72 18.96
N HIS A 198 -0.28 -0.60 19.62
CA HIS A 198 0.59 0.57 19.56
C HIS A 198 1.94 0.30 20.26
N THR A 199 3.03 0.46 19.52
CA THR A 199 4.41 0.22 20.00
C THR A 199 5.18 1.50 20.33
N GLY A 200 4.59 2.67 20.05
CA GLY A 200 5.21 3.98 20.30
C GLY A 200 4.86 4.57 21.68
N SER A 201 5.20 5.85 21.87
CA SER A 201 4.80 6.63 23.05
C SER A 201 3.29 6.72 23.17
N SER A 202 2.76 6.33 24.34
CA SER A 202 1.33 6.44 24.68
C SER A 202 0.81 7.88 24.64
N THR A 203 1.69 8.87 24.84
CA THR A 203 1.35 10.30 24.76
C THR A 203 1.14 10.79 23.33
N ARG A 204 1.42 9.96 22.32
CA ARG A 204 1.32 10.29 20.88
C ARG A 204 0.43 9.29 20.11
N LEU A 205 -0.37 8.52 20.83
CA LEU A 205 -1.23 7.47 20.29
C LEU A 205 -2.24 8.06 19.28
N LEU A 206 -2.94 9.13 19.66
CA LEU A 206 -3.96 9.74 18.81
C LEU A 206 -3.34 10.37 17.57
N THR A 207 -2.13 10.93 17.68
CA THR A 207 -1.37 11.47 16.56
C THR A 207 -1.05 10.37 15.54
N ALA A 208 -0.47 9.26 16.00
CA ALA A 208 -0.17 8.11 15.14
C ALA A 208 -1.44 7.55 14.48
N LEU A 209 -2.51 7.40 15.27
CA LEU A 209 -3.80 6.88 14.79
C LEU A 209 -4.39 7.79 13.72
N PHE A 210 -4.42 9.10 13.97
CA PHE A 210 -4.97 10.08 13.05
C PHE A 210 -4.19 10.06 11.73
N ALA A 211 -2.87 10.14 11.78
CA ALA A 211 -2.03 10.17 10.60
C ALA A 211 -2.12 8.87 9.79
N ALA A 212 -2.04 7.72 10.45
CA ALA A 212 -2.17 6.42 9.78
C ALA A 212 -3.55 6.28 9.13
N LYS A 213 -4.61 6.60 9.86
CA LYS A 213 -5.98 6.53 9.35
C LYS A 213 -6.17 7.47 8.15
N LYS A 214 -5.66 8.70 8.23
CA LYS A 214 -5.68 9.65 7.11
C LYS A 214 -4.91 9.15 5.90
N ARG A 215 -3.71 8.57 6.08
CA ARG A 215 -2.93 8.02 4.95
C ARG A 215 -3.71 6.96 4.18
N TYR A 216 -4.38 6.05 4.89
CA TYR A 216 -5.21 5.02 4.26
C TYR A 216 -6.53 5.55 3.71
N GLU A 217 -7.12 6.61 4.28
CA GLU A 217 -8.24 7.34 3.67
C GLU A 217 -7.82 7.99 2.34
N ILE A 218 -6.65 8.64 2.31
CA ILE A 218 -6.08 9.25 1.10
C ILE A 218 -5.85 8.18 0.02
N LYS A 219 -5.25 7.04 0.39
CA LYS A 219 -5.13 5.89 -0.52
C LYS A 219 -6.51 5.42 -0.99
N GLY A 220 -7.48 5.30 -0.09
CA GLY A 220 -8.85 4.91 -0.40
C GLY A 220 -9.50 5.81 -1.45
N MET A 221 -9.35 7.13 -1.33
CA MET A 221 -9.86 8.08 -2.32
C MET A 221 -9.26 7.86 -3.72
N LEU A 222 -7.99 7.46 -3.80
CA LEU A 222 -7.32 7.18 -5.07
C LEU A 222 -7.87 5.93 -5.76
N VAL A 223 -8.12 4.87 -4.99
CA VAL A 223 -8.51 3.56 -5.54
C VAL A 223 -10.01 3.35 -5.61
N ALA A 224 -10.81 4.14 -4.89
CA ALA A 224 -12.25 3.98 -4.81
C ALA A 224 -12.92 3.87 -6.20
N GLY A 225 -13.76 2.85 -6.34
CA GLY A 225 -14.48 2.58 -7.60
C GLY A 225 -13.62 1.97 -8.71
N THR A 226 -12.37 1.58 -8.41
CA THR A 226 -11.48 0.89 -9.35
C THR A 226 -11.14 -0.52 -8.87
N PRO A 227 -10.67 -1.43 -9.75
CA PRO A 227 -10.18 -2.76 -9.34
C PRO A 227 -9.04 -2.71 -8.30
N MET A 228 -8.32 -1.58 -8.20
CA MET A 228 -7.23 -1.39 -7.24
C MET A 228 -7.71 -1.33 -5.77
N ASP A 229 -9.02 -1.16 -5.54
CA ASP A 229 -9.64 -1.17 -4.20
C ASP A 229 -10.18 -2.54 -3.79
N TYR A 230 -9.85 -3.60 -4.54
CA TYR A 230 -10.28 -4.94 -4.15
C TYR A 230 -9.68 -5.35 -2.80
N ARG A 231 -10.56 -5.77 -1.89
CA ARG A 231 -10.23 -6.27 -0.56
C ARG A 231 -11.10 -7.48 -0.26
N LEU A 232 -10.54 -8.45 0.45
CA LEU A 232 -11.34 -9.54 1.00
C LEU A 232 -12.35 -9.01 2.01
N SER A 233 -13.59 -9.46 1.86
CA SER A 233 -14.65 -9.12 2.81
C SER A 233 -14.32 -9.62 4.22
N PRO A 234 -14.86 -9.00 5.28
CA PRO A 234 -14.67 -9.49 6.64
C PRO A 234 -15.08 -10.95 6.84
N SER A 235 -16.11 -11.43 6.14
CA SER A 235 -16.55 -12.83 6.20
C SER A 235 -15.56 -13.77 5.51
N SER A 236 -15.04 -13.41 4.33
CA SER A 236 -13.99 -14.18 3.65
C SER A 236 -12.73 -14.28 4.51
N LYS A 237 -12.34 -13.16 5.14
CA LYS A 237 -11.21 -13.09 6.08
C LYS A 237 -11.42 -13.98 7.30
N ALA A 238 -12.61 -13.97 7.90
CA ALA A 238 -12.94 -14.81 9.05
C ALA A 238 -12.92 -16.31 8.69
N THR A 239 -13.43 -16.68 7.51
CA THR A 239 -13.36 -18.05 6.99
C THR A 239 -11.92 -18.51 6.79
N LEU A 240 -11.07 -17.68 6.16
CA LEU A 240 -9.65 -17.99 5.99
C LEU A 240 -8.95 -18.16 7.35
N ALA A 241 -9.16 -17.24 8.29
CA ALA A 241 -8.57 -17.33 9.61
C ALA A 241 -8.94 -18.63 10.34
N ARG A 242 -10.21 -19.06 10.24
CA ARG A 242 -10.72 -20.28 10.89
C ARG A 242 -10.24 -21.55 10.19
N ASP A 243 -10.32 -21.60 8.86
CA ASP A 243 -10.21 -22.86 8.11
C ASP A 243 -8.78 -23.15 7.66
N THR A 244 -7.92 -22.12 7.56
CA THR A 244 -6.53 -22.28 7.11
C THR A 244 -5.50 -21.77 8.13
N LEU A 245 -5.97 -21.40 9.33
CA LEU A 245 -5.15 -20.94 10.45
C LEU A 245 -4.17 -19.83 10.03
N VAL A 246 -4.65 -18.87 9.23
CA VAL A 246 -3.82 -17.74 8.78
C VAL A 246 -3.21 -17.02 9.98
N THR A 247 -1.90 -16.82 9.92
CA THR A 247 -1.07 -16.16 10.93
C THR A 247 -0.43 -14.88 10.40
N HIS A 248 -0.40 -14.68 9.08
CA HIS A 248 0.23 -13.54 8.44
C HIS A 248 -0.60 -13.00 7.26
N GLU A 249 -0.77 -11.69 7.17
CA GLU A 249 -1.24 -11.00 5.96
C GLU A 249 -0.05 -10.27 5.30
N LEU A 250 0.26 -10.59 4.04
CA LEU A 250 1.47 -10.08 3.38
C LEU A 250 1.31 -8.72 2.69
N TRP A 251 0.08 -8.20 2.63
CA TRP A 251 -0.22 -6.87 2.10
C TRP A 251 -1.53 -6.36 2.69
N THR A 252 -1.47 -5.58 3.76
CA THR A 252 -2.67 -5.05 4.44
C THR A 252 -2.32 -3.79 5.25
N ASP A 253 -3.31 -3.28 5.99
CA ASP A 253 -3.18 -2.13 6.87
C ASP A 253 -3.66 -2.47 8.29
N PRO A 254 -3.24 -1.72 9.33
CA PRO A 254 -3.62 -2.01 10.72
C PRO A 254 -5.13 -1.96 10.97
N PHE A 255 -5.88 -1.25 10.12
CA PHE A 255 -7.34 -1.07 10.26
C PHE A 255 -8.14 -2.21 9.62
N SER A 256 -7.54 -2.93 8.67
CA SER A 256 -8.19 -3.96 7.87
C SER A 256 -7.64 -5.36 8.15
N SER A 257 -6.62 -5.48 8.99
CA SER A 257 -5.99 -6.78 9.26
C SER A 257 -6.94 -7.77 9.93
N ILE A 258 -6.81 -9.05 9.58
CA ILE A 258 -7.45 -10.16 10.29
C ILE A 258 -7.08 -10.03 11.77
N ALA A 259 -8.05 -10.19 12.66
CA ALA A 259 -7.83 -9.95 14.08
C ALA A 259 -6.71 -10.86 14.64
N SER A 260 -5.78 -10.24 15.39
CA SER A 260 -4.72 -10.90 16.16
C SER A 260 -3.64 -11.64 15.37
N ILE A 261 -3.43 -11.31 14.09
CA ILE A 261 -2.35 -11.88 13.27
C ILE A 261 -1.26 -10.85 12.94
N SER A 262 -0.08 -11.35 12.57
CA SER A 262 1.03 -10.55 12.06
C SER A 262 0.69 -9.98 10.67
N PHE A 263 1.21 -8.80 10.33
CA PHE A 263 0.94 -8.22 9.03
C PHE A 263 2.11 -7.42 8.45
N PHE A 264 2.28 -7.51 7.13
CA PHE A 264 3.20 -6.69 6.36
C PHE A 264 2.42 -5.45 5.89
N GLY A 265 2.89 -4.28 6.35
CA GLY A 265 2.26 -2.99 6.08
C GLY A 265 2.51 -2.51 4.66
N GLN A 266 1.81 -1.44 4.27
CA GLN A 266 1.97 -0.77 2.98
C GLN A 266 2.80 0.50 3.12
N PHE A 267 2.80 1.11 4.30
CA PHE A 267 3.49 2.36 4.62
C PHE A 267 4.28 2.17 5.91
N THR A 268 5.54 1.74 5.77
CA THR A 268 6.43 1.41 6.91
C THR A 268 6.50 2.52 7.95
N ASP A 269 6.52 3.79 7.52
CA ASP A 269 6.62 4.97 8.38
C ASP A 269 5.48 5.04 9.42
N ILE A 270 4.26 4.67 9.02
CA ILE A 270 3.09 4.74 9.89
C ILE A 270 2.66 3.38 10.46
N ASP A 271 2.89 2.28 9.73
CA ASP A 271 2.41 0.94 10.11
C ASP A 271 3.23 0.33 11.23
N ASN A 272 4.54 0.66 11.29
CA ASN A 272 5.45 0.17 12.35
C ASN A 272 4.93 0.54 13.75
N SER A 273 4.28 1.70 13.88
CA SER A 273 3.65 2.18 15.12
C SER A 273 2.55 1.24 15.65
N PHE A 274 2.00 0.39 14.79
CA PHE A 274 0.88 -0.52 15.08
C PHE A 274 1.26 -1.98 14.83
N GLY A 275 2.56 -2.30 14.90
CA GLY A 275 3.06 -3.67 14.76
C GLY A 275 3.18 -4.18 13.33
N GLY A 276 3.04 -3.32 12.32
CA GLY A 276 3.26 -3.68 10.93
C GLY A 276 4.74 -3.96 10.64
N TYR A 277 5.01 -5.00 9.86
CA TYR A 277 6.32 -5.26 9.27
C TYR A 277 6.50 -4.40 8.00
N VAL A 278 7.76 -4.26 7.55
CA VAL A 278 8.06 -3.70 6.23
C VAL A 278 7.29 -4.45 5.12
N PRO A 279 6.95 -3.81 3.99
CA PRO A 279 6.27 -4.48 2.88
C PRO A 279 6.97 -5.76 2.45
N PHE A 280 6.19 -6.83 2.25
CA PHE A 280 6.70 -8.14 1.87
C PHE A 280 7.49 -8.06 0.56
N GLY A 281 8.71 -8.61 0.54
CA GLY A 281 9.58 -8.56 -0.64
C GLY A 281 10.36 -7.26 -0.85
N ARG A 282 10.28 -6.26 0.04
CA ARG A 282 11.11 -5.02 -0.03
C ARG A 282 12.60 -5.29 0.21
N GLY A 283 12.94 -6.31 1.01
CA GLY A 283 14.31 -6.65 1.41
C GLY A 283 14.75 -8.03 0.94
N GLU A 284 15.72 -8.63 1.63
CA GLU A 284 16.16 -10.01 1.39
C GLU A 284 15.14 -11.04 1.89
N ALA A 285 15.11 -12.23 1.26
CA ALA A 285 14.18 -13.30 1.65
C ALA A 285 14.41 -13.78 3.09
N SER A 286 15.65 -13.74 3.55
CA SER A 286 16.04 -14.04 4.94
C SER A 286 15.31 -13.17 5.97
N ALA A 287 15.08 -11.88 5.66
CA ALA A 287 14.37 -10.97 6.55
C ALA A 287 12.89 -11.34 6.68
N ASP A 288 12.24 -11.67 5.55
CA ASP A 288 10.84 -12.14 5.55
C ASP A 288 10.72 -13.50 6.27
N LEU A 289 11.68 -14.41 6.07
CA LEU A 289 11.72 -15.70 6.77
C LEU A 289 11.90 -15.54 8.27
N GLN A 290 12.71 -14.57 8.72
CA GLN A 290 12.93 -14.32 10.15
C GLN A 290 11.63 -13.97 10.87
N VAL A 291 10.75 -13.20 10.22
CA VAL A 291 9.40 -12.89 10.72
C VAL A 291 8.55 -14.17 10.86
N MET A 292 8.72 -15.11 9.93
CA MET A 292 7.99 -16.38 9.87
C MET A 292 8.75 -17.56 10.48
N SER A 293 9.80 -17.30 11.26
CA SER A 293 10.77 -18.33 11.71
C SER A 293 10.20 -19.46 12.56
N ARG A 294 8.99 -19.28 13.11
CA ARG A 294 8.26 -20.29 13.88
C ARG A 294 7.27 -21.11 13.04
N GLY A 295 7.26 -20.91 11.74
CA GLY A 295 6.26 -21.40 10.81
C GLY A 295 5.14 -20.38 10.59
N ALA A 296 4.53 -20.43 9.41
CA ALA A 296 3.49 -19.50 9.01
C ALA A 296 2.52 -20.08 7.99
N SER A 297 1.23 -19.82 8.22
CA SER A 297 0.20 -19.82 7.17
C SER A 297 -0.08 -18.36 6.81
N ALA A 298 0.25 -17.97 5.58
CA ALA A 298 0.18 -16.57 5.14
C ALA A 298 -0.84 -16.40 4.02
N VAL A 299 -1.55 -15.27 4.01
CA VAL A 299 -2.47 -14.89 2.94
C VAL A 299 -2.07 -13.58 2.28
N VAL A 300 -2.32 -13.48 0.97
CA VAL A 300 -2.14 -12.22 0.26
C VAL A 300 -3.14 -12.02 -0.85
N VAL A 301 -3.59 -10.77 -0.96
CA VAL A 301 -4.10 -10.18 -2.20
C VAL A 301 -3.02 -9.19 -2.63
N PRO A 302 -2.14 -9.55 -3.59
CA PRO A 302 -1.03 -8.69 -3.93
C PRO A 302 -1.55 -7.43 -4.63
N PRO A 303 -0.76 -6.34 -4.64
CA PRO A 303 -1.06 -5.16 -5.42
C PRO A 303 -1.36 -5.48 -6.88
N LEU A 304 -2.23 -4.68 -7.51
CA LEU A 304 -2.63 -4.82 -8.92
C LEU A 304 -1.52 -4.36 -9.88
N ASP A 305 -0.35 -4.99 -9.79
CA ASP A 305 0.82 -4.74 -10.63
C ASP A 305 1.54 -6.07 -10.91
N SER A 306 1.69 -6.41 -12.19
CA SER A 306 2.29 -7.69 -12.60
C SER A 306 3.73 -7.91 -12.12
N MET A 307 4.54 -6.84 -11.99
CA MET A 307 5.91 -6.98 -11.52
C MET A 307 5.93 -7.28 -10.02
N ILE A 308 5.04 -6.65 -9.27
CA ILE A 308 4.93 -6.84 -7.82
C ILE A 308 4.28 -8.19 -7.50
N ALA A 309 3.27 -8.61 -8.26
CA ALA A 309 2.72 -9.95 -8.16
C ALA A 309 3.81 -11.01 -8.42
N SER A 310 4.61 -10.86 -9.48
CA SER A 310 5.75 -11.76 -9.75
C SER A 310 6.80 -11.73 -8.62
N LEU A 311 7.13 -10.56 -8.08
CA LEU A 311 8.01 -10.43 -6.91
C LEU A 311 7.48 -11.24 -5.72
N TYR A 312 6.19 -11.14 -5.42
CA TYR A 312 5.55 -11.83 -4.29
C TYR A 312 5.60 -13.34 -4.48
N ILE A 313 5.19 -13.83 -5.66
CA ILE A 313 5.21 -15.27 -5.94
C ILE A 313 6.64 -15.81 -5.87
N ARG A 314 7.60 -15.14 -6.50
CA ARG A 314 9.02 -15.53 -6.44
C ARG A 314 9.52 -15.59 -5.01
N ARG A 315 9.22 -14.55 -4.21
CA ARG A 315 9.61 -14.49 -2.80
C ARG A 315 9.00 -15.63 -2.00
N MET A 316 7.74 -16.00 -2.24
CA MET A 316 7.11 -17.14 -1.57
C MET A 316 7.81 -18.46 -1.92
N VAL A 317 8.16 -18.68 -3.19
CA VAL A 317 8.90 -19.89 -3.60
C VAL A 317 10.30 -19.92 -2.95
N ASP A 318 11.00 -18.79 -2.92
CA ASP A 318 12.29 -18.68 -2.22
C ASP A 318 12.14 -19.02 -0.74
N LEU A 319 11.08 -18.53 -0.07
CA LEU A 319 10.80 -18.82 1.33
C LEU A 319 10.43 -20.29 1.56
N LEU A 320 9.66 -20.92 0.67
CA LEU A 320 9.36 -22.36 0.76
C LEU A 320 10.64 -23.19 0.70
N GLU A 321 11.54 -22.88 -0.23
CA GLU A 321 12.82 -23.58 -0.38
C GLU A 321 13.74 -23.36 0.84
N MET A 322 13.81 -22.14 1.36
CA MET A 322 14.57 -21.85 2.58
C MET A 322 13.95 -22.51 3.81
N GLY A 323 12.63 -22.47 3.95
CA GLY A 323 11.89 -23.09 5.05
C GLY A 323 12.04 -24.60 5.06
N ASP A 324 12.04 -25.26 3.90
CA ASP A 324 12.32 -26.69 3.80
C ASP A 324 13.71 -27.05 4.32
N ASN A 325 14.73 -26.24 3.99
CA ASN A 325 16.10 -26.43 4.46
C ASN A 325 16.23 -26.21 5.99
N ASP A 326 15.49 -25.24 6.52
CA ASP A 326 15.53 -24.87 7.96
C ASP A 326 14.46 -25.61 8.80
N HIS A 327 13.69 -26.51 8.19
CA HIS A 327 12.56 -27.22 8.79
C HIS A 327 11.48 -26.30 9.39
N ILE A 328 11.24 -25.16 8.75
CA ILE A 328 10.21 -24.18 9.11
C ILE A 328 8.97 -24.45 8.24
N PRO A 329 7.83 -24.84 8.83
CA PRO A 329 6.62 -25.14 8.06
C PRO A 329 5.97 -23.87 7.52
N LEU A 330 5.88 -23.74 6.20
CA LEU A 330 5.32 -22.56 5.53
C LEU A 330 4.21 -22.96 4.55
N SER A 331 3.15 -22.15 4.49
CA SER A 331 2.10 -22.26 3.48
C SER A 331 1.56 -20.90 3.09
N PHE A 332 1.24 -20.72 1.81
CA PHE A 332 0.77 -19.46 1.24
C PHE A 332 -0.58 -19.62 0.54
N ILE A 333 -1.50 -18.71 0.81
CA ILE A 333 -2.77 -18.54 0.12
C ILE A 333 -2.68 -17.25 -0.67
N VAL A 334 -2.75 -17.36 -2.00
CA VAL A 334 -2.58 -16.22 -2.90
C VAL A 334 -3.84 -16.01 -3.72
N ILE A 335 -4.39 -14.81 -3.68
CA ILE A 335 -5.58 -14.42 -4.42
C ILE A 335 -5.16 -13.41 -5.47
N LEU A 336 -4.98 -13.88 -6.70
CA LEU A 336 -4.50 -13.08 -7.82
C LEU A 336 -5.67 -12.57 -8.66
N GLN A 337 -5.72 -11.25 -8.86
CA GLN A 337 -6.61 -10.66 -9.86
C GLN A 337 -6.03 -10.87 -11.26
N SER A 338 -6.89 -10.91 -12.28
CA SER A 338 -6.49 -11.16 -13.67
C SER A 338 -5.45 -10.15 -14.19
N GLU A 339 -5.53 -8.92 -13.73
CA GLU A 339 -4.70 -7.78 -14.12
C GLU A 339 -3.27 -7.88 -13.57
N CYS A 340 -3.00 -8.85 -12.67
CA CYS A 340 -1.65 -9.23 -12.29
C CYS A 340 -0.91 -9.97 -13.42
N PHE A 341 -1.62 -10.48 -14.43
CA PHE A 341 -1.02 -11.13 -15.59
C PHE A 341 -0.82 -10.13 -16.73
N ARG A 342 0.28 -10.26 -17.49
CA ARG A 342 0.65 -9.30 -18.55
C ARG A 342 -0.24 -9.42 -19.80
N ASP A 343 -0.77 -10.61 -20.07
CA ASP A 343 -1.61 -10.88 -21.24
C ASP A 343 -3.08 -10.98 -20.80
N MET A 344 -3.84 -9.94 -21.09
CA MET A 344 -5.28 -9.85 -20.79
C MET A 344 -6.15 -10.33 -21.96
N ASN A 345 -5.56 -10.81 -23.07
CA ASN A 345 -6.32 -11.22 -24.25
C ASN A 345 -7.13 -12.51 -24.04
N ARG A 346 -6.90 -13.20 -22.91
CA ARG A 346 -7.67 -14.36 -22.47
C ARG A 346 -7.78 -14.34 -20.94
N SER A 347 -8.80 -15.03 -20.42
CA SER A 347 -8.87 -15.30 -18.98
C SER A 347 -7.65 -16.11 -18.54
N PRO A 348 -7.00 -15.73 -17.41
CA PRO A 348 -5.85 -16.47 -16.91
C PRO A 348 -6.25 -17.88 -16.50
N SER A 349 -5.33 -18.81 -16.67
CA SER A 349 -5.42 -20.21 -16.28
C SER A 349 -4.35 -20.54 -15.25
N VAL A 350 -4.49 -21.68 -14.56
CA VAL A 350 -3.46 -22.18 -13.62
C VAL A 350 -2.08 -22.31 -14.30
N LYS A 351 -2.04 -22.60 -15.61
CA LYS A 351 -0.80 -22.71 -16.36
C LYS A 351 -0.06 -21.37 -16.49
N ASP A 352 -0.77 -20.25 -16.40
CA ASP A 352 -0.17 -18.92 -16.53
C ASP A 352 0.60 -18.49 -15.27
N LEU A 353 0.54 -19.25 -14.15
CA LEU A 353 1.39 -19.03 -12.97
C LEU A 353 2.89 -19.08 -13.30
N VAL A 354 3.29 -19.84 -14.34
CA VAL A 354 4.67 -19.90 -14.83
C VAL A 354 5.20 -18.54 -15.30
N VAL A 355 4.30 -17.64 -15.70
CA VAL A 355 4.66 -16.27 -16.12
C VAL A 355 5.07 -15.42 -14.92
N LEU A 356 4.53 -15.71 -13.73
CA LEU A 356 4.87 -15.02 -12.49
C LEU A 356 6.14 -15.60 -11.85
N GLU A 357 6.30 -16.93 -11.90
CA GLU A 357 7.46 -17.67 -11.40
C GLU A 357 7.64 -18.99 -12.16
N PRO A 358 8.69 -19.14 -12.99
CA PRO A 358 8.91 -20.32 -13.83
C PRO A 358 8.98 -21.65 -13.08
N ARG A 359 9.52 -21.67 -11.84
CA ARG A 359 9.61 -22.89 -11.02
C ARG A 359 8.24 -23.52 -10.72
N LEU A 360 7.17 -22.71 -10.74
CA LEU A 360 5.82 -23.22 -10.57
C LEU A 360 5.36 -24.08 -11.74
N GLY A 361 5.90 -23.91 -12.95
CA GLY A 361 5.59 -24.75 -14.11
C GLY A 361 6.38 -26.05 -14.14
N GLU A 362 7.65 -26.01 -13.74
CA GLU A 362 8.58 -27.15 -13.77
C GLU A 362 8.28 -28.17 -12.65
N ARG A 363 7.77 -27.68 -11.51
CA ARG A 363 7.50 -28.47 -10.31
C ARG A 363 6.06 -28.26 -9.81
N GLN A 364 5.07 -28.31 -10.72
CA GLN A 364 3.66 -28.05 -10.39
C GLN A 364 3.12 -28.87 -9.20
N GLY A 365 3.73 -30.01 -8.85
CA GLY A 365 3.34 -30.82 -7.69
C GLY A 365 4.11 -30.56 -6.39
N SER A 366 5.21 -29.80 -6.40
CA SER A 366 6.06 -29.59 -5.21
C SER A 366 5.65 -28.34 -4.43
N TYR A 367 5.27 -27.26 -5.12
CA TYR A 367 4.95 -25.98 -4.47
C TYR A 367 3.46 -25.63 -4.49
N VAL A 368 2.71 -26.10 -5.50
CA VAL A 368 1.28 -25.78 -5.67
C VAL A 368 0.44 -26.98 -5.27
N LYS A 369 -0.17 -26.90 -4.09
CA LYS A 369 -1.08 -27.96 -3.62
C LYS A 369 -2.48 -27.86 -4.23
N CYS A 370 -2.95 -26.63 -4.48
CA CYS A 370 -4.26 -26.34 -5.05
C CYS A 370 -4.19 -25.01 -5.82
N ALA A 371 -4.85 -24.94 -6.97
CA ALA A 371 -5.04 -23.72 -7.74
C ALA A 371 -6.38 -23.79 -8.47
N GLU A 372 -7.16 -22.73 -8.35
CA GLU A 372 -8.49 -22.60 -8.95
C GLU A 372 -8.60 -21.23 -9.64
N VAL A 373 -9.36 -21.18 -10.74
CA VAL A 373 -9.71 -19.93 -11.41
C VAL A 373 -11.18 -19.66 -11.15
N LEU A 374 -11.45 -18.57 -10.43
CA LEU A 374 -12.81 -18.17 -10.10
C LEU A 374 -13.44 -17.39 -11.27
N PRO A 375 -14.70 -17.67 -11.63
CA PRO A 375 -15.42 -16.89 -12.63
C PRO A 375 -15.70 -15.46 -12.13
N PRO A 376 -15.92 -14.49 -13.04
CA PRO A 376 -16.27 -13.12 -12.66
C PRO A 376 -17.48 -13.08 -11.72
N GLY A 377 -17.39 -12.29 -10.64
CA GLY A 377 -18.46 -12.10 -9.66
C GLY A 377 -18.45 -13.07 -8.48
N GLN A 378 -17.44 -13.93 -8.35
CA GLN A 378 -17.18 -14.76 -7.16
C GLN A 378 -16.10 -14.19 -6.24
#